data_AF-A0AAU9DDB0-F1
#
_entry.id   AF-A0AAU9DDB0-F1
#
_cell.length_a   1.000
_cell.length_b   1.000
_cell.length_c   1.000
_cell.angle_alpha   90.00
_cell.angle_beta   90.00
_cell.angle_gamma   90.00
#
_symmetry.space_group_name_H-M   'P 1'
#
loop_
_entity.id
_entity.type
_entity.pdbx_description
1 polymer ?
#
loop_
_entity_poly.entity_id
_entity_poly.type
_entity_poly.pdbx_seq_one_letter_code
_entity_poly.pdbx_strand_id
1 'polypeptide(L)' 'MTEIKAGDVLKMLKSNGFKELKSRTNGDHHRFTDDKGHKVTVPFTSKKDTILQDTYKSILKQAGVK' A
#
# COMPACT_ATOMS: atom_id res chain seq x y z
N MET A 1 14.51 5.67 13.83
CA MET A 1 13.69 5.76 12.60
C MET A 1 13.18 4.37 12.32
N THR A 2 11.86 4.17 12.29
CA THR A 2 11.28 2.84 12.02
C THR A 2 11.25 2.65 10.50
N GLU A 3 12.07 1.72 9.99
CA GLU A 3 12.07 1.38 8.57
C GLU A 3 10.81 0.55 8.27
N ILE A 4 9.87 1.11 7.51
CA ILE A 4 8.66 0.39 7.09
C ILE A 4 8.92 -0.17 5.71
N LYS A 5 8.86 -1.49 5.54
CA LYS A 5 9.09 -2.11 4.24
C LYS A 5 7.79 -2.21 3.45
N ALA A 6 7.88 -2.07 2.13
CA ALA A 6 6.77 -2.28 1.22
C ALA A 6 6.09 -3.64 1.46
N GLY A 7 6.88 -4.69 1.74
CA GLY A 7 6.36 -6.01 2.07
C GLY A 7 5.42 -6.03 3.29
N ASP A 8 5.68 -5.23 4.31
CA ASP A 8 4.83 -5.15 5.51
C ASP A 8 3.54 -4.37 5.22
N VAL A 9 3.64 -3.30 4.44
CA VAL A 9 2.47 -2.55 3.95
C VAL A 9 1.57 -3.44 3.11
N LEU A 10 2.14 -4.24 2.21
CA LEU A 10 1.38 -5.17 1.36
C LEU A 10 0.67 -6.26 2.17
N LYS A 11 1.33 -6.81 3.19
CA LYS A 11 0.70 -7.77 4.11
C LYS A 11 -0.47 -7.13 4.86
N MET A 12 -0.28 -5.92 5.37
CA MET A 12 -1.33 -5.18 6.08
C MET A 12 -2.52 -4.88 5.17
N LEU A 13 -2.28 -4.40 3.95
CA LEU A 13 -3.34 -4.18 2.95
C LEU A 13 -4.09 -5.47 2.64
N LYS A 14 -3.38 -6.56 2.34
CA LYS A 14 -4.01 -7.87 2.05
C LYS A 14 -4.84 -8.38 3.23
N SER A 15 -4.36 -8.21 4.47
CA SER A 15 -5.09 -8.57 5.68
C SER A 15 -6.37 -7.75 5.89
N ASN A 16 -6.40 -6.53 5.38
CA ASN A 16 -7.58 -5.66 5.39
C ASN A 16 -8.51 -5.88 4.17
N GLY A 17 -8.24 -6.90 3.35
CA GLY A 17 -9.07 -7.24 2.18
C GLY A 17 -8.74 -6.45 0.91
N PHE A 18 -7.65 -5.69 0.90
CA PHE A 18 -7.22 -4.99 -0.32
C PHE A 18 -6.66 -5.97 -1.34
N LYS A 19 -7.03 -5.77 -2.60
CA LYS A 19 -6.57 -6.49 -3.77
C LYS A 19 -5.83 -5.55 -4.70
N GLU A 20 -4.73 -6.03 -5.26
CA GLU A 20 -3.95 -5.28 -6.24
C GLU A 20 -4.69 -5.20 -7.58
N LEU A 21 -4.85 -4.00 -8.11
CA LEU A 21 -5.40 -3.74 -9.43
C LEU A 21 -4.27 -3.73 -10.47
N LYS A 22 -3.95 -4.91 -11.00
CA LYS A 22 -2.92 -5.07 -12.05
C LYS A 22 -3.15 -4.22 -13.29
N SER A 23 -4.41 -3.88 -13.59
CA SER A 23 -4.79 -3.01 -14.71
C SER A 23 -4.47 -1.52 -14.49
N ARG A 24 -4.11 -1.12 -13.27
CA ARG A 24 -3.75 0.26 -12.90
C ARG A 24 -2.39 0.36 -12.21
N THR A 25 -1.51 -0.60 -12.48
CA THR A 25 -0.11 -0.56 -12.05
C THR A 25 0.74 -0.02 -13.19
N ASN A 26 1.38 1.14 -12.98
CA ASN A 26 2.35 1.72 -13.91
C ASN A 26 3.70 1.84 -13.22
N GLY A 27 4.68 1.06 -13.69
CA GLY A 27 6.00 0.99 -13.08
C GLY A 27 5.91 0.63 -11.59
N ASP A 28 6.49 1.47 -10.75
CA ASP A 28 6.58 1.23 -9.31
C ASP A 28 5.32 1.66 -8.54
N HIS A 29 4.29 2.18 -9.21
CA HIS A 29 3.05 2.62 -8.55
C HIS A 29 1.98 1.55 -8.65
N HIS A 30 1.86 0.76 -7.59
CA HIS A 30 0.88 -0.31 -7.49
C HIS A 30 -0.39 0.20 -6.81
N ARG A 31 -1.55 0.04 -7.46
CA ARG A 31 -2.83 0.48 -6.91
C ARG A 31 -3.59 -0.68 -6.30
N PHE A 32 -4.12 -0.48 -5.10
CA PHE A 32 -4.88 -1.43 -4.31
C PHE A 32 -6.30 -0.90 -4.11
N THR A 33 -7.27 -1.81 -4.13
CA THR A 33 -8.68 -1.50 -3.82
C THR A 33 -9.25 -2.53 -2.87
N ASP A 34 -10.12 -2.12 -1.97
CA ASP A 34 -10.94 -3.05 -1.19
C ASP A 34 -12.38 -3.11 -1.73
N ASP A 35 -13.18 -4.01 -1.16
CA ASP A 35 -14.61 -4.16 -1.50
C ASP A 35 -15.48 -3.01 -0.91
N LYS A 36 -14.90 -2.10 -0.12
CA LYS A 36 -15.57 -0.91 0.44
C LYS A 36 -15.39 0.34 -0.43
N GLY A 37 -14.61 0.25 -1.51
CA GLY A 37 -14.35 1.35 -2.43
C GLY A 37 -13.15 2.22 -2.09
N HIS A 38 -12.38 1.87 -1.05
CA HIS A 38 -11.10 2.53 -0.76
C HIS A 38 -10.08 2.20 -1.84
N LYS A 39 -9.27 3.21 -2.20
CA LYS A 39 -8.23 3.08 -3.22
C LYS A 39 -6.93 3.65 -2.69
N VAL A 40 -5.89 2.83 -2.68
CA VAL A 40 -4.59 3.17 -2.11
C VAL A 40 -3.52 2.92 -3.17
N THR A 41 -2.58 3.85 -3.30
CA THR A 41 -1.42 3.66 -4.19
C THR A 41 -0.18 3.49 -3.33
N VAL A 42 0.54 2.39 -3.54
CA VAL A 42 1.80 2.11 -2.84
C VAL A 42 2.93 2.17 -3.86
N PRO A 43 3.88 3.11 -3.71
CA PRO A 43 5.07 3.15 -4.55
C PRO A 43 6.09 2.12 -4.06
N PHE A 44 6.35 1.08 -4.85
CA PHE A 44 7.43 0.12 -4.63
C PHE A 44 7.84 -0.55 -5.94
N THR A 45 9.13 -0.82 -6.11
CA THR A 45 9.69 -1.70 -7.15
C THR A 45 9.86 -3.11 -6.60
N SER A 46 10.20 -3.22 -5.31
CA SER A 46 10.45 -4.48 -4.61
C SER A 46 9.83 -4.48 -3.22
N LYS A 47 9.50 -5.68 -2.72
CA LYS A 47 8.98 -5.87 -1.35
C LYS A 47 9.97 -5.45 -0.26
N LYS A 48 11.24 -5.27 -0.61
CA LYS A 48 12.31 -4.81 0.28
C LYS A 48 12.42 -3.30 0.36
N ASP A 49 11.71 -2.56 -0.50
CA ASP A 49 11.81 -1.11 -0.55
C ASP A 49 11.28 -0.48 0.72
N THR A 50 11.92 0.62 1.10
CA THR A 50 11.55 1.38 2.29
C THR A 50 10.47 2.40 1.93
N ILE A 51 9.34 2.30 2.63
CA ILE A 51 8.25 3.26 2.61
C ILE A 51 8.52 4.29 3.71
N LEU A 52 8.57 5.57 3.32
CA LEU A 52 8.69 6.66 4.27
C LEU A 52 7.50 6.67 5.23
N GLN A 53 7.76 7.04 6.49
CA GLN A 53 6.74 7.03 7.54
C GLN A 53 5.52 7.90 7.20
N ASP A 54 5.73 9.04 6.52
CA ASP A 54 4.63 9.91 6.10
C ASP A 54 3.80 9.29 4.96
N THR A 55 4.45 8.59 4.03
CA THR A 55 3.77 7.79 3.01
C THR A 55 2.94 6.69 3.66
N TYR A 56 3.49 5.99 4.65
CA TYR A 56 2.76 4.97 5.39
C TYR A 56 1.53 5.53 6.12
N LYS A 57 1.65 6.67 6.80
CA LYS A 57 0.50 7.35 7.43
C LYS A 57 -0.56 7.75 6.40
N SER A 58 -0.14 8.22 5.23
CA SER A 58 -1.06 8.55 4.13
C SER A 58 -1.79 7.30 3.62
N ILE A 59 -1.07 6.19 3.44
CA ILE A 59 -1.62 4.88 3.07
C ILE A 59 -2.66 4.42 4.10
N LEU A 60 -2.36 4.48 5.40
CA LEU A 60 -3.30 4.14 6.47
C LEU A 60 -4.58 4.99 6.41
N LYS A 61 -4.42 6.32 6.25
CA LYS A 61 -5.54 7.24 6.12
C LYS A 61 -6.41 6.93 4.90
N GLN A 62 -5.80 6.61 3.75
CA GLN A 62 -6.51 6.23 2.53
C GLN A 62 -7.20 4.85 2.65
N ALA A 63 -6.58 3.92 3.38
CA ALA A 63 -7.10 2.59 3.63
C ALA A 63 -8.23 2.57 4.68
N GLY A 64 -8.43 3.68 5.40
CA GLY A 64 -9.41 3.75 6.49
C GLY A 64 -9.01 2.92 7.71
N VAL A 65 -7.72 2.59 7.84
CA VAL A 65 -7.18 1.79 8.94
C VAL A 65 -6.51 2.78 9.90
N LYS A 66 -7.01 2.87 11.11
CA LYS A 66 -6.55 3.83 12.13
C LYS A 66 -5.64 3.18 13.15
#